data_AF-C5P6V7-F1
#
_entry.id   AF-C5P6V7-F1
#
_cell.length_a   1.000
_cell.length_b   1.000
_cell.length_c   1.000
_cell.angle_alpha   90.00
_cell.angle_beta   90.00
_cell.angle_gamma   90.00
#
_symmetry.space_group_name_H-M   'P 1'
#
loop_
_entity.id
_entity.type
_entity.pdbx_description
1 polymer ?
#
loop_
_entity_poly.entity_id
_entity_poly.type
_entity_poly.pdbx_seq_one_letter_code
_entity_poly.pdbx_strand_id
1 'polypeptide(L)'
;MGSSQKRKREKKKDFQKPKLKVGKEKPKASNFTDTSFKSKSIVLNQQSLSTIAPSATAQFSHSLSLLNSKSDTQRKESLANLTTAIVSRPVNSPLPQPVSVMLPSLLPLILDGSNGVRSQLLKLLRALPGTDIEGHASLLLPYIRAGMTHLAAGIRLSAIDILSWLLSVAGQEVVSCAGGWVKTLNCFLSVLGWHTEESAKWSSNRASFGKAGSDGKPIATILQTFADFLRAGICALDSTDGAEQEGDNNLSSVPFPLFHTSQHLLPTKSSAFAYLNLFGRPKDEEGEMYESREDRLRIFVERFKQPVQRGIDAAKKDGGEIGRASASISKVLKESRNQQAPS
;
A
#
# COMPACT_ATOMS: atom_id res chain seq x y z
N MET A 1 -40.83 4.07 -85.61
CA MET A 1 -40.32 5.42 -85.24
C MET A 1 -40.38 5.62 -83.73
N GLY A 2 -39.27 5.46 -82.99
CA GLY A 2 -39.27 5.50 -81.51
C GLY A 2 -37.96 5.96 -80.85
N SER A 3 -37.01 6.51 -81.61
CA SER A 3 -35.69 6.91 -81.10
C SER A 3 -35.64 8.34 -80.50
N SER A 4 -36.68 9.16 -80.68
CA SER A 4 -36.69 10.57 -80.26
C SER A 4 -37.03 10.78 -78.78
N GLN A 5 -37.96 10.00 -78.21
CA GLN A 5 -38.34 10.15 -76.79
C GLN A 5 -37.30 9.55 -75.83
N LYS A 6 -36.58 8.51 -76.23
CA LYS A 6 -35.54 7.87 -75.42
C LYS A 6 -34.33 8.80 -75.25
N ARG A 7 -33.83 9.38 -76.36
CA ARG A 7 -32.80 10.44 -76.35
C ARG A 7 -33.21 11.69 -75.58
N LYS A 8 -34.49 12.13 -75.67
CA LYS A 8 -35.00 13.26 -74.88
C LYS A 8 -35.06 12.95 -73.38
N ARG A 9 -35.40 11.72 -72.99
CA ARG A 9 -35.42 11.29 -71.58
C ARG A 9 -34.01 11.11 -71.00
N GLU A 10 -33.04 10.70 -71.81
CA GLU A 10 -31.62 10.64 -71.44
C GLU A 10 -31.06 12.04 -71.17
N LYS A 11 -31.26 13.01 -72.09
CA LYS A 11 -30.88 14.42 -71.85
C LYS A 11 -31.58 15.06 -70.64
N LYS A 12 -32.77 14.58 -70.26
CA LYS A 12 -33.54 15.05 -69.09
C LYS A 12 -33.05 14.46 -67.77
N LYS A 13 -32.17 13.45 -67.79
CA LYS A 13 -31.51 12.90 -66.61
C LYS A 13 -30.24 13.67 -66.23
N ASP A 14 -29.56 14.26 -67.22
CA ASP A 14 -28.28 14.96 -67.00
C ASP A 14 -28.41 16.24 -66.18
N PHE A 15 -29.57 16.93 -66.23
CA PHE A 15 -29.79 18.18 -65.49
C PHE A 15 -31.14 18.19 -64.76
N GLN A 16 -31.24 17.41 -63.68
CA GLN A 16 -32.41 17.45 -62.80
C GLN A 16 -32.18 18.41 -61.65
N LYS A 17 -32.88 19.55 -61.67
CA LYS A 17 -32.92 20.46 -60.51
C LYS A 17 -33.74 19.81 -59.40
N PRO A 18 -33.19 19.63 -58.19
CA PRO A 18 -33.96 19.13 -57.04
C PRO A 18 -35.16 20.04 -56.79
N LYS A 19 -36.35 19.46 -56.54
CA LYS A 19 -37.54 20.24 -56.16
C LYS A 19 -37.25 21.05 -54.90
N LEU A 20 -37.54 22.35 -54.93
CA LEU A 20 -37.38 23.26 -53.80
C LEU A 20 -38.25 22.75 -52.63
N LYS A 21 -37.63 22.30 -51.55
CA LYS A 21 -38.31 21.94 -50.30
C LYS A 21 -38.23 23.13 -49.37
N VAL A 22 -39.37 23.79 -49.15
CA VAL A 22 -39.49 24.95 -48.25
C VAL A 22 -39.08 24.52 -46.83
N GLY A 23 -38.26 25.33 -46.15
CA GLY A 23 -37.76 25.08 -44.79
C GLY A 23 -36.42 24.34 -44.68
N LYS A 24 -35.77 23.96 -45.79
CA LYS A 24 -34.39 23.43 -45.78
C LYS A 24 -33.42 24.44 -46.36
N GLU A 25 -32.16 24.39 -45.92
CA GLU A 25 -31.10 25.25 -46.47
C GLU A 25 -31.03 25.13 -47.98
N LYS A 26 -30.80 26.27 -48.64
CA LYS A 26 -30.71 26.36 -50.09
C LYS A 26 -29.59 25.43 -50.56
N PRO A 27 -29.87 24.48 -51.48
CA PRO A 27 -28.85 23.54 -51.94
C PRO A 27 -27.70 24.30 -52.60
N LYS A 28 -26.48 23.85 -52.35
CA LYS A 28 -25.27 24.40 -52.98
C LYS A 28 -25.39 24.28 -54.52
N ALA A 29 -24.84 25.25 -55.24
CA ALA A 29 -24.90 25.29 -56.70
C ALA A 29 -24.25 24.03 -57.32
N SER A 30 -24.68 23.62 -58.52
CA SER A 30 -24.20 22.38 -59.15
C SER A 30 -22.71 22.40 -59.54
N ASN A 31 -22.10 23.58 -59.61
CA ASN A 31 -20.68 23.81 -59.82
C ASN A 31 -19.91 24.12 -58.52
N PHE A 32 -20.56 23.97 -57.35
CA PHE A 32 -19.91 24.21 -56.07
C PHE A 32 -18.88 23.10 -55.80
N THR A 33 -17.61 23.50 -55.73
CA THR A 33 -16.53 22.61 -55.30
C THR A 33 -16.38 22.73 -53.79
N ASP A 34 -16.61 21.65 -53.07
CA ASP A 34 -16.41 21.62 -51.62
C ASP A 34 -14.91 21.46 -51.31
N THR A 35 -14.28 22.53 -50.81
CA THR A 35 -12.87 22.53 -50.42
C THR A 35 -12.66 22.09 -48.98
N SER A 36 -13.69 21.58 -48.30
CA SER A 36 -13.53 21.00 -46.97
C SER A 36 -12.86 19.63 -47.08
N PHE A 37 -11.64 19.53 -46.58
CA PHE A 37 -10.95 18.27 -46.38
C PHE A 37 -10.62 18.09 -44.90
N LYS A 38 -10.58 16.84 -44.45
CA LYS A 38 -10.12 16.48 -43.11
C LYS A 38 -8.85 15.67 -43.26
N SER A 39 -7.75 16.19 -42.76
CA SER A 39 -6.49 15.44 -42.65
C SER A 39 -6.31 15.02 -41.20
N LYS A 40 -5.90 13.76 -40.99
CA LYS A 40 -5.55 13.22 -39.67
C LYS A 40 -4.07 12.84 -39.68
N SER A 41 -3.35 13.25 -38.64
CA SER A 41 -1.96 12.82 -38.47
C SER A 41 -1.91 11.36 -38.02
N ILE A 42 -0.98 10.60 -38.58
CA ILE A 42 -0.64 9.26 -38.09
C ILE A 42 0.38 9.46 -36.95
N VAL A 43 0.08 8.92 -35.77
CA VAL A 43 1.02 8.87 -34.65
C VAL A 43 1.61 7.48 -34.59
N LEU A 44 2.92 7.37 -34.79
CA LEU A 44 3.66 6.12 -34.68
C LEU A 44 4.19 5.95 -33.25
N ASN A 45 4.21 4.72 -32.75
CA ASN A 45 4.80 4.41 -31.46
C ASN A 45 6.32 4.60 -31.53
N GLN A 46 6.87 5.37 -30.59
CA GLN A 46 8.31 5.59 -30.52
C GLN A 46 9.00 4.31 -30.01
N GLN A 47 9.96 3.81 -30.79
CA GLN A 47 10.87 2.77 -30.36
C GLN A 47 12.18 3.42 -29.87
N SER A 48 12.74 2.93 -28.78
CA SER A 48 14.01 3.41 -28.22
C SER A 48 15.20 2.92 -29.06
N LEU A 49 15.30 3.39 -30.31
CA LEU A 49 16.37 3.05 -31.26
C LEU A 49 17.46 4.14 -31.32
N SER A 50 17.41 5.11 -30.42
CA SER A 50 18.40 6.19 -30.36
C SER A 50 19.76 5.64 -29.92
N THR A 51 20.83 6.12 -30.57
CA THR A 51 22.22 5.87 -30.16
C THR A 51 22.64 6.72 -28.97
N ILE A 52 21.83 7.71 -28.58
CA ILE A 52 22.04 8.54 -27.40
C ILE A 52 21.56 7.77 -26.17
N ALA A 53 22.45 7.60 -25.19
CA ALA A 53 22.12 6.92 -23.94
C ALA A 53 20.95 7.65 -23.23
N PRO A 54 19.88 6.93 -22.85
CA PRO A 54 18.77 7.53 -22.11
C PRO A 54 19.25 8.01 -20.74
N SER A 55 18.64 9.08 -20.22
CA SER A 55 18.96 9.59 -18.88
C SER A 55 18.67 8.54 -17.80
N ALA A 56 19.38 8.61 -16.67
CA ALA A 56 19.17 7.69 -15.54
C ALA A 56 17.70 7.69 -15.08
N THR A 57 17.06 8.86 -15.04
CA THR A 57 15.62 8.99 -14.72
C THR A 57 14.74 8.28 -15.75
N ALA A 58 15.02 8.41 -17.05
CA ALA A 58 14.26 7.73 -18.09
C ALA A 58 14.42 6.20 -18.01
N GLN A 59 15.63 5.72 -17.74
CA GLN A 59 15.91 4.29 -17.53
C GLN A 59 15.20 3.75 -16.29
N PHE A 60 15.15 4.54 -15.22
CA PHE A 60 14.44 4.21 -13.98
C PHE A 60 12.92 4.12 -14.22
N SER A 61 12.33 5.12 -14.89
CA SER A 61 10.91 5.13 -15.26
C SER A 61 10.54 3.98 -16.19
N HIS A 62 11.42 3.63 -17.14
CA HIS A 62 11.24 2.44 -17.97
C HIS A 62 11.27 1.15 -17.13
N SER A 63 12.19 1.03 -16.18
CA SER A 63 12.24 -0.14 -15.29
C SER A 63 10.97 -0.23 -14.42
N LEU A 64 10.45 0.88 -13.90
CA LEU A 64 9.16 0.90 -13.21
C LEU A 64 8.00 0.40 -14.10
N SER A 65 7.97 0.75 -15.39
CA SER A 65 6.89 0.30 -16.29
C SER A 65 6.92 -1.21 -16.56
N LEU A 66 8.11 -1.82 -16.51
CA LEU A 66 8.29 -3.27 -16.69
C LEU A 66 7.76 -4.10 -15.51
N LEU A 67 7.43 -3.48 -14.37
CA LEU A 67 6.88 -4.17 -13.21
C LEU A 67 5.49 -4.77 -13.45
N ASN A 68 4.76 -4.32 -14.49
CA ASN A 68 3.49 -4.93 -14.90
C ASN A 68 3.66 -5.96 -16.04
N SER A 69 4.90 -6.39 -16.33
CA SER A 69 5.15 -7.42 -17.34
C SER A 69 4.52 -8.75 -16.94
N LYS A 70 4.05 -9.52 -17.93
CA LYS A 70 3.57 -10.89 -17.74
C LYS A 70 4.69 -11.85 -17.30
N SER A 71 5.94 -11.58 -17.70
CA SER A 71 7.10 -12.40 -17.32
C SER A 71 7.55 -12.07 -15.91
N ASP A 72 7.53 -13.07 -15.03
CA ASP A 72 8.03 -12.97 -13.66
C ASP A 72 9.53 -12.67 -13.61
N THR A 73 10.30 -13.26 -14.52
CA THR A 73 11.73 -12.98 -14.71
C THR A 73 11.93 -11.50 -15.03
N GLN A 74 11.16 -10.93 -15.97
CA GLN A 74 11.29 -9.52 -16.31
C GLN A 74 10.93 -8.59 -15.13
N ARG A 75 9.87 -8.91 -14.36
CA ARG A 75 9.52 -8.16 -13.15
C ARG A 75 10.65 -8.22 -12.11
N LYS A 76 11.19 -9.42 -11.86
CA LYS A 76 12.28 -9.66 -10.90
C LYS A 76 13.56 -8.92 -11.29
N GLU A 77 14.01 -9.04 -12.54
CA GLU A 77 15.20 -8.33 -13.03
C GLU A 77 15.00 -6.81 -13.02
N SER A 78 13.79 -6.34 -13.35
CA SER A 78 13.49 -4.91 -13.25
C SER A 78 13.58 -4.40 -11.80
N LEU A 79 13.05 -5.12 -10.82
CA LEU A 79 13.21 -4.78 -9.40
C LEU A 79 14.69 -4.77 -8.97
N ALA A 80 15.51 -5.69 -9.50
CA ALA A 80 16.95 -5.71 -9.23
C ALA A 80 17.66 -4.49 -9.83
N ASN A 81 17.30 -4.09 -11.05
CA ASN A 81 17.81 -2.88 -11.69
C ASN A 81 17.43 -1.63 -10.91
N LEU A 82 16.17 -1.53 -10.46
CA LEU A 82 15.71 -0.43 -9.62
C LEU A 82 16.48 -0.36 -8.29
N THR A 83 16.71 -1.52 -7.65
CA THR A 83 17.48 -1.60 -6.40
C THR A 83 18.91 -1.11 -6.62
N THR A 84 19.55 -1.58 -7.68
CA THR A 84 20.92 -1.18 -8.04
C THR A 84 21.00 0.31 -8.33
N ALA A 85 20.04 0.88 -9.06
CA ALA A 85 19.99 2.31 -9.35
C ALA A 85 19.84 3.18 -8.08
N ILE A 86 19.13 2.69 -7.06
CA ILE A 86 18.97 3.39 -5.78
C ILE A 86 20.24 3.28 -4.93
N VAL A 87 20.83 2.08 -4.84
CA VAL A 87 22.00 1.83 -3.97
C VAL A 87 23.29 2.40 -4.55
N SER A 88 23.45 2.39 -5.88
CA SER A 88 24.65 2.94 -6.56
C SER A 88 24.67 4.47 -6.64
N ARG A 89 23.59 5.12 -6.20
CA ARG A 89 23.46 6.58 -6.17
C ARG A 89 24.40 7.18 -5.12
N PRO A 90 25.03 8.35 -5.36
CA PRO A 90 25.74 9.08 -4.32
C PRO A 90 24.81 9.41 -3.15
N VAL A 91 25.22 9.15 -1.90
CA VAL A 91 24.35 9.24 -0.70
C VAL A 91 23.55 10.56 -0.63
N ASN A 92 24.18 11.68 -0.99
CA ASN A 92 23.61 13.02 -0.88
C ASN A 92 22.77 13.48 -2.09
N SER A 93 22.60 12.66 -3.12
CA SER A 93 21.76 13.04 -4.27
C SER A 93 20.29 12.65 -4.07
N PRO A 94 19.31 13.29 -4.73
CA PRO A 94 17.92 12.86 -4.60
C PRO A 94 17.67 11.51 -5.29
N LEU A 95 16.64 10.79 -4.87
CA LEU A 95 16.19 9.58 -5.56
C LEU A 95 15.81 9.89 -7.03
N PRO A 96 16.00 8.95 -7.98
CA PRO A 96 15.65 9.16 -9.38
C PRO A 96 14.16 9.48 -9.62
N GLN A 97 13.29 9.00 -8.73
CA GLN A 97 11.87 9.32 -8.65
C GLN A 97 11.44 9.40 -7.17
N PRO A 98 10.45 10.22 -6.82
CA PRO A 98 9.89 10.24 -5.46
C PRO A 98 9.25 8.91 -5.09
N VAL A 99 9.34 8.53 -3.80
CA VAL A 99 8.73 7.29 -3.27
C VAL A 99 7.23 7.22 -3.56
N SER A 100 6.51 8.35 -3.48
CA SER A 100 5.07 8.45 -3.78
C SER A 100 4.71 8.05 -5.23
N VAL A 101 5.64 8.22 -6.18
CA VAL A 101 5.46 7.82 -7.59
C VAL A 101 5.78 6.33 -7.78
N MET A 102 6.74 5.82 -7.02
CA MET A 102 7.18 4.42 -7.11
C MET A 102 6.17 3.45 -6.48
N LEU A 103 5.69 3.77 -5.27
CA LEU A 103 4.86 2.86 -4.47
C LEU A 103 3.64 2.31 -5.23
N PRO A 104 2.83 3.10 -5.96
CA PRO A 104 1.68 2.56 -6.68
C PRO A 104 1.99 1.40 -7.63
N SER A 105 3.20 1.36 -8.21
CA SER A 105 3.66 0.25 -9.05
C SER A 105 4.27 -0.92 -8.28
N LEU A 106 4.77 -0.66 -7.07
CA LEU A 106 5.44 -1.65 -6.22
C LEU A 106 4.47 -2.43 -5.34
N LEU A 107 3.45 -1.78 -4.77
CA LEU A 107 2.56 -2.40 -3.77
C LEU A 107 1.77 -3.60 -4.29
N PRO A 108 1.26 -3.64 -5.53
CA PRO A 108 0.61 -4.84 -6.06
C PRO A 108 1.52 -6.07 -6.09
N LEU A 109 2.85 -5.88 -6.20
CA LEU A 109 3.81 -6.98 -6.25
C LEU A 109 3.99 -7.70 -4.91
N ILE A 110 3.44 -7.17 -3.81
CA ILE A 110 3.34 -7.90 -2.52
C ILE A 110 2.53 -9.19 -2.72
N LEU A 111 1.55 -9.16 -3.64
CA LEU A 111 0.67 -10.28 -3.98
C LEU A 111 1.14 -11.05 -5.22
N ASP A 112 2.37 -10.80 -5.72
CA ASP A 112 2.88 -11.49 -6.90
C ASP A 112 2.96 -13.00 -6.67
N GLY A 113 2.63 -13.80 -7.70
CA GLY A 113 2.71 -15.27 -7.61
C GLY A 113 4.14 -15.80 -7.41
N SER A 114 5.15 -15.11 -7.97
CA SER A 114 6.54 -15.53 -7.92
C SER A 114 7.22 -15.11 -6.61
N ASN A 115 7.77 -16.08 -5.88
CA ASN A 115 8.52 -15.79 -4.65
C ASN A 115 9.78 -14.94 -4.94
N GLY A 116 10.44 -15.17 -6.08
CA GLY A 116 11.61 -14.37 -6.48
C GLY A 116 11.30 -12.89 -6.64
N VAL A 117 10.12 -12.57 -7.22
CA VAL A 117 9.65 -11.18 -7.36
C VAL A 117 9.40 -10.57 -5.98
N ARG A 118 8.66 -11.27 -5.09
CA ARG A 118 8.36 -10.78 -3.73
C ARG A 118 9.63 -10.57 -2.89
N SER A 119 10.59 -11.48 -2.97
CA SER A 119 11.87 -11.34 -2.27
C SER A 119 12.69 -10.16 -2.80
N GLN A 120 12.70 -9.93 -4.12
CA GLN A 120 13.39 -8.78 -4.69
C GLN A 120 12.67 -7.45 -4.39
N LEU A 121 11.34 -7.46 -4.32
CA LEU A 121 10.55 -6.32 -3.87
C LEU A 121 10.94 -5.90 -2.45
N LEU A 122 11.04 -6.85 -1.52
CA LEU A 122 11.44 -6.55 -0.15
C LEU A 122 12.86 -5.96 -0.08
N LYS A 123 13.79 -6.42 -0.92
CA LYS A 123 15.14 -5.82 -1.02
C LYS A 123 15.07 -4.38 -1.53
N LEU A 124 14.26 -4.12 -2.55
CA LEU A 124 14.05 -2.76 -3.07
C LEU A 124 13.44 -1.84 -2.01
N LEU A 125 12.41 -2.30 -1.31
CA LEU A 125 11.77 -1.54 -0.22
C LEU A 125 12.76 -1.18 0.89
N ARG A 126 13.64 -2.12 1.27
CA ARG A 126 14.72 -1.89 2.24
C ARG A 126 15.81 -0.93 1.76
N ALA A 127 15.94 -0.72 0.46
CA ALA A 127 16.90 0.22 -0.11
C ALA A 127 16.38 1.67 -0.12
N LEU A 128 15.07 1.88 0.13
CA LEU A 128 14.48 3.21 0.20
C LEU A 128 14.76 3.85 1.58
N PRO A 129 14.92 5.19 1.66
CA PRO A 129 15.08 5.89 2.93
C PRO A 129 13.88 5.66 3.85
N GLY A 130 14.14 5.29 5.11
CA GLY A 130 13.08 4.94 6.06
C GLY A 130 12.11 6.10 6.34
N THR A 131 12.65 7.32 6.45
CA THR A 131 11.88 8.57 6.63
C THR A 131 10.88 8.80 5.50
N ASP A 132 11.22 8.44 4.27
CA ASP A 132 10.34 8.61 3.13
C ASP A 132 9.24 7.55 3.10
N ILE A 133 9.48 6.36 3.69
CA ILE A 133 8.51 5.27 3.78
C ILE A 133 7.50 5.50 4.90
N GLU A 134 7.93 6.11 6.01
CA GLU A 134 7.13 6.35 7.20
C GLU A 134 5.79 7.04 6.88
N GLY A 135 5.84 8.14 6.12
CA GLY A 135 4.65 8.88 5.69
C GLY A 135 3.70 8.12 4.75
N HIS A 136 4.06 6.91 4.30
CA HIS A 136 3.27 6.12 3.35
C HIS A 136 2.75 4.81 3.95
N ALA A 137 2.90 4.56 5.26
CA ALA A 137 2.43 3.32 5.90
C ALA A 137 0.95 2.98 5.60
N SER A 138 0.09 4.01 5.56
CA SER A 138 -1.34 3.87 5.23
C SER A 138 -1.62 3.35 3.81
N LEU A 139 -0.70 3.57 2.86
CA LEU A 139 -0.78 3.01 1.51
C LEU A 139 -0.32 1.56 1.46
N LEU A 140 0.71 1.20 2.24
CA LEU A 140 1.27 -0.15 2.26
C LEU A 140 0.32 -1.15 2.93
N LEU A 141 -0.29 -0.78 4.06
CA LEU A 141 -1.03 -1.70 4.92
C LEU A 141 -2.20 -2.43 4.24
N PRO A 142 -3.02 -1.82 3.36
CA PRO A 142 -4.07 -2.55 2.65
C PRO A 142 -3.53 -3.74 1.84
N TYR A 143 -2.40 -3.57 1.14
CA TYR A 143 -1.78 -4.64 0.35
C TYR A 143 -1.13 -5.71 1.23
N ILE A 144 -0.47 -5.28 2.31
CA ILE A 144 0.09 -6.20 3.31
C ILE A 144 -1.01 -7.04 3.95
N ARG A 145 -2.12 -6.43 4.38
CA ARG A 145 -3.28 -7.12 4.97
C ARG A 145 -3.91 -8.11 3.99
N ALA A 146 -4.08 -7.72 2.73
CA ALA A 146 -4.53 -8.64 1.68
C ALA A 146 -3.56 -9.82 1.49
N GLY A 147 -2.25 -9.57 1.61
CA GLY A 147 -1.22 -10.60 1.56
C GLY A 147 -1.27 -11.55 2.75
N MET A 148 -1.46 -11.03 3.97
CA MET A 148 -1.59 -11.81 5.19
C MET A 148 -2.75 -12.80 5.12
N THR A 149 -3.89 -12.41 4.53
CA THR A 149 -5.08 -13.27 4.41
C THR A 149 -5.15 -14.03 3.07
N HIS A 150 -4.08 -14.01 2.28
CA HIS A 150 -4.04 -14.65 0.97
C HIS A 150 -4.09 -16.19 1.06
N LEU A 151 -4.71 -16.85 0.07
CA LEU A 151 -4.85 -18.32 0.03
C LEU A 151 -3.49 -19.04 -0.05
N ALA A 152 -2.55 -18.49 -0.81
CA ALA A 152 -1.21 -19.05 -0.96
C ALA A 152 -0.30 -18.75 0.25
N ALA A 153 0.20 -19.80 0.91
CA ALA A 153 1.08 -19.70 2.08
C ALA A 153 2.33 -18.85 1.83
N GLY A 154 2.98 -19.01 0.67
CA GLY A 154 4.17 -18.25 0.34
C GLY A 154 3.94 -16.74 0.20
N ILE A 155 2.71 -16.30 -0.13
CA ILE A 155 2.35 -14.88 -0.17
C ILE A 155 2.10 -14.37 1.24
N ARG A 156 1.39 -15.15 2.08
CA ARG A 156 1.17 -14.81 3.50
C ARG A 156 2.49 -14.56 4.23
N LEU A 157 3.47 -15.44 4.04
CA LEU A 157 4.77 -15.30 4.70
C LEU A 157 5.54 -14.07 4.19
N SER A 158 5.59 -13.84 2.88
CA SER A 158 6.21 -12.62 2.33
C SER A 158 5.53 -11.34 2.83
N ALA A 159 4.21 -11.34 2.99
CA ALA A 159 3.49 -10.20 3.55
C ALA A 159 3.85 -9.94 5.02
N ILE A 160 4.04 -11.00 5.81
CA ILE A 160 4.49 -10.91 7.20
C ILE A 160 5.93 -10.39 7.29
N ASP A 161 6.83 -10.82 6.38
CA ASP A 161 8.20 -10.31 6.30
C ASP A 161 8.23 -8.81 5.96
N ILE A 162 7.36 -8.38 5.03
CA ILE A 162 7.20 -6.97 4.66
C ILE A 162 6.60 -6.17 5.84
N LEU A 163 5.61 -6.72 6.56
CA LEU A 163 5.05 -6.07 7.75
C LEU A 163 6.10 -5.92 8.85
N SER A 164 6.90 -6.95 9.10
CA SER A 164 8.00 -6.92 10.07
C SER A 164 9.01 -5.82 9.74
N TRP A 165 9.40 -5.71 8.46
CA TRP A 165 10.24 -4.60 8.00
C TRP A 165 9.56 -3.25 8.19
N LEU A 166 8.29 -3.11 7.80
CA LEU A 166 7.58 -1.84 7.93
C LEU A 166 7.45 -1.41 9.39
N LEU A 167 7.25 -2.34 10.33
CA LEU A 167 7.23 -2.07 11.77
C LEU A 167 8.58 -1.59 12.29
N SER A 168 9.69 -2.09 11.75
CA SER A 168 11.03 -1.64 12.14
C SER A 168 11.36 -0.22 11.67
N VAL A 169 10.67 0.28 10.64
CA VAL A 169 10.93 1.60 10.04
C VAL A 169 9.88 2.63 10.44
N ALA A 170 8.62 2.21 10.57
CA ALA A 170 7.45 3.08 10.70
C ALA A 170 6.45 2.52 11.72
N GLY A 171 6.93 1.95 12.82
CA GLY A 171 6.11 1.24 13.80
C GLY A 171 4.94 2.06 14.34
N GLN A 172 5.19 3.33 14.69
CA GLN A 172 4.15 4.23 15.21
C GLN A 172 3.11 4.60 14.15
N GLU A 173 3.54 4.91 12.93
CA GLU A 173 2.62 5.21 11.83
C GLU A 173 1.76 3.99 11.44
N VAL A 174 2.33 2.78 11.49
CA VAL A 174 1.60 1.53 11.21
C VAL A 174 0.43 1.33 12.17
N VAL A 175 0.63 1.55 13.46
CA VAL A 175 -0.42 1.33 14.47
C VAL A 175 -1.37 2.52 14.60
N SER A 176 -0.93 3.73 14.25
CA SER A 176 -1.71 4.96 14.40
C SER A 176 -2.59 5.28 13.21
N CYS A 177 -2.20 4.88 11.99
CA CYS A 177 -2.95 5.23 10.79
C CYS A 177 -4.32 4.54 10.69
N ALA A 178 -5.17 5.04 9.79
CA ALA A 178 -6.55 4.59 9.64
C ALA A 178 -6.66 3.09 9.34
N GLY A 179 -7.35 2.34 10.20
CA GLY A 179 -7.45 0.89 10.11
C GLY A 179 -6.12 0.15 10.32
N GLY A 180 -5.07 0.84 10.77
CA GLY A 180 -3.77 0.27 11.08
C GLY A 180 -3.81 -0.62 12.33
N TRP A 181 -4.62 -0.26 13.32
CA TRP A 181 -4.78 -1.05 14.55
C TRP A 181 -5.73 -2.24 14.38
N VAL A 182 -7.05 -1.98 14.37
CA VAL A 182 -8.10 -3.01 14.45
C VAL A 182 -8.06 -3.99 13.27
N LYS A 183 -7.93 -3.51 12.02
CA LYS A 183 -7.90 -4.43 10.85
C LYS A 183 -6.65 -5.29 10.83
N THR A 184 -5.49 -4.76 11.26
CA THR A 184 -4.25 -5.54 11.30
C THR A 184 -4.30 -6.58 12.42
N LEU A 185 -4.87 -6.25 13.59
CA LEU A 185 -5.15 -7.23 14.65
C LEU A 185 -6.04 -8.37 14.15
N ASN A 186 -7.12 -8.04 13.44
CA ASN A 186 -8.00 -9.04 12.81
C ASN A 186 -7.22 -9.92 11.80
N CYS A 187 -6.33 -9.35 11.00
CA CYS A 187 -5.47 -10.14 10.10
C CYS A 187 -4.54 -11.11 10.86
N PHE A 188 -3.94 -10.70 11.98
CA PHE A 188 -3.15 -11.59 12.82
C PHE A 188 -3.99 -12.73 13.41
N LEU A 189 -5.16 -12.43 13.97
CA LEU A 189 -6.06 -13.44 14.49
C LEU A 189 -6.51 -14.43 13.39
N SER A 190 -6.69 -13.94 12.16
CA SER A 190 -7.08 -14.77 11.01
C SER A 190 -5.98 -15.75 10.63
N VAL A 191 -4.75 -15.27 10.47
CA VAL A 191 -3.61 -16.10 10.08
C VAL A 191 -3.27 -17.13 11.16
N LEU A 192 -3.39 -16.75 12.44
CA LEU A 192 -3.12 -17.62 13.58
C LEU A 192 -4.29 -18.54 13.96
N GLY A 193 -5.49 -18.32 13.39
CA GLY A 193 -6.69 -19.08 13.73
C GLY A 193 -7.21 -18.79 15.16
N TRP A 194 -7.09 -17.55 15.64
CA TRP A 194 -7.41 -17.17 17.03
C TRP A 194 -8.79 -16.50 17.21
N HIS A 195 -9.62 -16.42 16.16
CA HIS A 195 -10.92 -15.75 16.22
C HIS A 195 -11.94 -16.40 17.17
N THR A 196 -11.97 -17.74 17.31
CA THR A 196 -12.93 -18.46 18.15
C THR A 196 -12.24 -19.42 19.13
N GLU A 197 -12.96 -19.89 20.15
CA GLU A 197 -12.42 -20.89 21.10
C GLU A 197 -12.11 -22.22 20.44
N GLU A 198 -12.95 -22.63 19.51
CA GLU A 198 -12.82 -23.86 18.75
C GLU A 198 -11.64 -23.75 17.76
N SER A 199 -11.43 -22.57 17.16
CA SER A 199 -10.31 -22.34 16.25
C SER A 199 -8.96 -22.32 16.98
N ALA A 200 -8.90 -21.80 18.21
CA ALA A 200 -7.66 -21.73 18.98
C ALA A 200 -7.17 -23.08 19.50
N LYS A 201 -8.08 -24.02 19.78
CA LYS A 201 -7.77 -25.37 20.30
C LYS A 201 -7.34 -26.35 19.21
N TRP A 202 -7.77 -26.12 17.96
CA TRP A 202 -7.59 -27.07 16.87
C TRP A 202 -6.49 -26.63 15.92
N SER A 203 -5.37 -27.36 15.89
CA SER A 203 -4.19 -27.03 15.06
C SER A 203 -4.50 -26.97 13.56
N SER A 204 -5.57 -27.62 13.08
CA SER A 204 -5.96 -27.60 11.65
C SER A 204 -6.77 -26.37 11.22
N ASN A 205 -7.20 -25.50 12.14
CA ASN A 205 -7.89 -24.24 11.80
C ASN A 205 -6.89 -23.09 11.57
N ARG A 206 -5.61 -23.32 11.86
CA ARG A 206 -4.51 -22.39 11.53
C ARG A 206 -4.27 -22.42 10.03
N ALA A 207 -3.91 -21.28 9.45
CA ALA A 207 -3.59 -21.22 8.03
C ALA A 207 -2.47 -22.23 7.69
N SER A 208 -2.74 -23.22 6.83
CA SER A 208 -1.77 -24.27 6.51
C SER A 208 -0.58 -23.70 5.72
N PHE A 209 0.63 -23.87 6.26
CA PHE A 209 1.89 -23.44 5.63
C PHE A 209 2.61 -24.55 4.84
N GLY A 210 1.91 -25.66 4.55
CA GLY A 210 2.47 -26.81 3.83
C GLY A 210 3.67 -27.42 4.55
N LYS A 211 4.63 -27.98 3.78
CA LYS A 211 5.86 -28.57 4.34
C LYS A 211 6.70 -27.58 5.15
N ALA A 212 6.66 -26.28 4.85
CA ALA A 212 7.37 -25.28 5.66
C ALA A 212 6.74 -25.08 7.06
N GLY A 213 5.47 -25.48 7.23
CA GLY A 213 4.77 -25.43 8.51
C GLY A 213 5.18 -26.53 9.50
N SER A 214 5.81 -27.62 9.05
CA SER A 214 6.23 -28.72 9.94
C SER A 214 7.29 -28.29 10.94
N ASP A 215 8.08 -27.28 10.58
CA ASP A 215 9.22 -26.82 11.38
C ASP A 215 8.80 -25.74 12.40
N GLY A 216 7.54 -25.30 12.38
CA GLY A 216 7.00 -24.25 13.28
C GLY A 216 7.54 -22.83 13.04
N LYS A 217 8.67 -22.69 12.33
CA LYS A 217 9.35 -21.43 12.00
C LYS A 217 8.44 -20.35 11.37
N PRO A 218 7.54 -20.66 10.42
CA PRO A 218 6.66 -19.64 9.85
C PRO A 218 5.70 -19.05 10.89
N ILE A 219 5.15 -19.90 11.77
CA ILE A 219 4.26 -19.48 12.86
C ILE A 219 5.04 -18.67 13.89
N ALA A 220 6.25 -19.09 14.25
CA ALA A 220 7.12 -18.33 15.15
C ALA A 220 7.43 -16.93 14.61
N THR A 221 7.66 -16.81 13.29
CA THR A 221 7.88 -15.51 12.62
C THR A 221 6.63 -14.62 12.73
N ILE A 222 5.44 -15.18 12.47
CA ILE A 222 4.17 -14.44 12.60
C ILE A 222 3.96 -13.96 14.04
N LEU A 223 4.21 -14.82 15.03
CA LEU A 223 4.08 -14.48 16.45
C LEU A 223 5.07 -13.40 16.87
N GLN A 224 6.30 -13.44 16.35
CA GLN A 224 7.30 -12.42 16.64
C GLN A 224 6.91 -11.07 16.02
N THR A 225 6.51 -11.04 14.75
CA THR A 225 5.99 -9.83 14.10
C THR A 225 4.75 -9.30 14.83
N PHE A 226 3.90 -10.19 15.36
CA PHE A 226 2.75 -9.78 16.15
C PHE A 226 3.17 -9.17 17.50
N ALA A 227 4.19 -9.72 18.17
CA ALA A 227 4.76 -9.13 19.38
C ALA A 227 5.31 -7.73 19.12
N ASP A 228 5.99 -7.52 17.99
CA ASP A 228 6.56 -6.22 17.61
C ASP A 228 5.45 -5.21 17.25
N PHE A 229 4.39 -5.66 16.57
CA PHE A 229 3.19 -4.86 16.32
C PHE A 229 2.51 -4.42 17.62
N LEU A 230 2.32 -5.34 18.58
CA LEU A 230 1.75 -5.00 19.88
C LEU A 230 2.68 -4.06 20.65
N ARG A 231 3.99 -4.28 20.64
CA ARG A 231 4.94 -3.37 21.30
C ARG A 231 4.81 -1.96 20.74
N ALA A 232 4.76 -1.79 19.43
CA ALA A 232 4.56 -0.49 18.81
C ALA A 232 3.23 0.17 19.21
N GLY A 233 2.15 -0.63 19.39
CA GLY A 233 0.82 -0.10 19.65
C GLY A 233 0.48 0.19 21.12
N ILE A 234 0.95 -0.64 22.06
CA ILE A 234 0.52 -0.62 23.47
C ILE A 234 1.64 -0.45 24.51
N CYS A 235 2.91 -0.58 24.12
CA CYS A 235 4.02 -0.21 25.00
C CYS A 235 4.42 1.24 24.76
N ALA A 236 4.84 1.93 25.82
CA ALA A 236 5.59 3.16 25.66
C ALA A 236 6.89 2.84 24.90
N LEU A 237 7.21 3.63 23.88
CA LEU A 237 8.55 3.60 23.31
C LEU A 237 9.48 4.17 24.38
N ASP A 238 10.54 3.44 24.73
CA ASP A 238 11.64 4.01 25.48
C ASP A 238 12.18 5.17 24.63
N SER A 239 12.07 6.40 25.14
CA SER A 239 12.36 7.68 24.51
C SER A 239 13.80 7.74 23.97
N THR A 240 14.06 7.08 22.84
CA THR A 240 15.36 6.99 22.18
C THR A 240 15.13 6.96 20.67
N ASP A 241 14.51 8.02 20.16
CA ASP A 241 14.88 8.67 18.89
C ASP A 241 13.92 9.84 18.63
N GLY A 242 14.45 11.06 18.75
CA GLY A 242 13.88 12.29 18.17
C GLY A 242 12.61 12.84 18.82
N ALA A 243 12.78 13.76 19.79
CA ALA A 243 11.88 14.87 20.15
C ALA A 243 10.37 14.58 19.99
N GLU A 244 9.63 14.26 21.06
CA GLU A 244 8.79 15.27 21.74
C GLU A 244 8.09 14.71 23.01
N GLN A 245 8.53 13.59 23.56
CA GLN A 245 7.93 13.01 24.77
C GLN A 245 8.98 12.67 25.83
N GLU A 246 9.69 13.69 26.31
CA GLU A 246 10.31 13.68 27.64
C GLU A 246 10.84 15.09 27.95
N GLY A 247 9.91 15.95 28.34
CA GLY A 247 10.21 17.33 28.72
C GLY A 247 9.05 17.93 29.48
N ASP A 248 8.41 17.17 30.37
CA ASP A 248 7.24 17.69 31.10
C ASP A 248 7.19 17.38 32.60
N ASN A 249 8.36 17.40 33.24
CA ASN A 249 8.44 17.62 34.69
C ASN A 249 8.78 19.10 35.04
N ASN A 250 8.65 20.02 34.07
CA ASN A 250 8.97 21.44 34.27
C ASN A 250 8.10 22.44 33.46
N LEU A 251 6.92 22.07 32.91
CA LEU A 251 6.00 23.08 32.31
C LEU A 251 5.43 24.07 33.31
N SER A 252 5.54 23.82 34.62
CA SER A 252 5.12 24.78 35.64
C SER A 252 5.92 26.09 35.63
N SER A 253 6.99 26.19 34.81
CA SER A 253 7.87 27.35 34.73
C SER A 253 7.69 28.22 33.48
N VAL A 254 6.90 27.81 32.47
CA VAL A 254 6.80 28.57 31.21
C VAL A 254 5.65 29.59 31.32
N PRO A 255 5.93 30.91 31.37
CA PRO A 255 4.89 31.90 31.58
C PRO A 255 3.96 32.02 30.36
N PHE A 256 2.71 32.36 30.63
CA PHE A 256 1.76 32.79 29.59
C PHE A 256 2.39 33.90 28.72
N PRO A 257 2.35 33.81 27.37
CA PRO A 257 1.55 32.90 26.54
C PRO A 257 2.32 31.69 25.96
N LEU A 258 3.53 31.38 26.44
CA LEU A 258 4.42 30.37 25.84
C LEU A 258 4.18 28.93 26.34
N PHE A 259 3.19 28.73 27.21
CA PHE A 259 2.72 27.40 27.60
C PHE A 259 2.22 26.64 26.35
N HIS A 260 2.55 25.35 26.25
CA HIS A 260 2.23 24.50 25.09
C HIS A 260 2.74 24.99 23.72
N THR A 261 3.86 25.71 23.65
CA THR A 261 4.44 26.17 22.37
C THR A 261 4.51 25.04 21.32
N SER A 262 4.85 23.81 21.72
CA SER A 262 4.90 22.64 20.84
C SER A 262 3.59 22.35 20.10
N GLN A 263 2.43 22.59 20.71
CA GLN A 263 1.10 22.36 20.09
C GLN A 263 0.75 23.42 19.04
N HIS A 264 1.45 24.56 19.04
CA HIS A 264 1.24 25.66 18.12
C HIS A 264 2.28 25.72 16.99
N LEU A 265 3.28 24.83 17.01
CA LEU A 265 4.24 24.70 15.92
C LEU A 265 3.66 23.91 14.74
N LEU A 266 4.27 24.06 13.56
CA LEU A 266 3.94 23.22 12.42
C LEU A 266 4.25 21.77 12.76
N PRO A 267 3.32 20.84 12.54
CA PRO A 267 3.56 19.42 12.79
C PRO A 267 4.73 18.89 11.97
N THR A 268 5.52 18.01 12.58
CA THR A 268 6.64 17.30 11.95
C THR A 268 6.18 16.09 11.13
N LYS A 269 4.97 15.57 11.40
CA LYS A 269 4.36 14.46 10.65
C LYS A 269 3.68 14.93 9.36
N SER A 270 3.83 14.14 8.30
CA SER A 270 3.24 14.44 6.96
C SER A 270 1.71 14.50 6.96
N SER A 271 1.04 13.78 7.85
CA SER A 271 -0.43 13.65 7.87
C SER A 271 -1.02 14.00 9.24
N ALA A 272 -0.70 15.20 9.75
CA ALA A 272 -0.97 15.56 11.14
C ALA A 272 -2.44 15.52 11.57
N PHE A 273 -3.34 15.94 10.68
CA PHE A 273 -4.77 16.06 10.96
C PHE A 273 -5.61 14.96 10.30
N ALA A 274 -4.98 13.86 9.87
CA ALA A 274 -5.67 12.78 9.15
C ALA A 274 -6.75 12.08 10.00
N TYR A 275 -6.63 12.12 11.33
CA TYR A 275 -7.62 11.57 12.27
C TYR A 275 -8.96 12.31 12.19
N LEU A 276 -8.97 13.60 11.84
CA LEU A 276 -10.20 14.38 11.70
C LEU A 276 -11.06 13.93 10.52
N ASN A 277 -10.47 13.21 9.55
CA ASN A 277 -11.16 12.62 8.41
C ASN A 277 -12.04 13.61 7.60
N LEU A 278 -11.72 14.91 7.60
CA LEU A 278 -12.57 15.98 7.04
C LEU A 278 -12.90 15.80 5.54
N PHE A 279 -12.01 15.16 4.79
CA PHE A 279 -12.14 14.94 3.35
C PHE A 279 -12.31 13.45 2.98
N GLY A 280 -12.39 12.58 3.98
CA GLY A 280 -12.53 11.13 3.78
C GLY A 280 -13.99 10.69 3.81
N ARG A 281 -14.23 9.44 3.41
CA ARG A 281 -15.52 8.81 3.68
C ARG A 281 -15.61 8.52 5.18
N PRO A 282 -16.82 8.54 5.77
CA PRO A 282 -17.04 8.03 7.12
C PRO A 282 -16.40 6.65 7.26
N LYS A 283 -15.66 6.45 8.35
CA LYS A 283 -14.98 5.19 8.64
C LYS A 283 -15.85 4.39 9.60
N ASP A 284 -15.90 3.09 9.39
CA ASP A 284 -16.44 2.17 10.38
C ASP A 284 -15.47 2.08 11.57
N GLU A 285 -15.94 1.57 12.72
CA GLU A 285 -15.11 1.40 13.93
C GLU A 285 -13.79 0.65 13.67
N GLU A 286 -13.76 -0.29 12.72
CA GLU A 286 -12.52 -1.00 12.37
C GLU A 286 -11.57 -0.18 11.50
N GLY A 287 -12.09 0.79 10.75
CA GLY A 287 -11.34 1.70 9.89
C GLY A 287 -10.86 2.96 10.60
N GLU A 288 -11.25 3.17 11.85
CA GLU A 288 -10.89 4.33 12.65
C GLU A 288 -9.38 4.47 12.86
N MET A 289 -8.99 5.70 13.17
CA MET A 289 -7.60 6.10 13.41
C MET A 289 -7.39 6.27 14.91
N TYR A 290 -6.45 5.50 15.48
CA TYR A 290 -6.18 5.52 16.92
C TYR A 290 -4.79 6.09 17.16
N GLU A 291 -4.68 7.41 17.32
CA GLU A 291 -3.39 8.08 17.54
C GLU A 291 -2.83 7.82 18.95
N SER A 292 -3.70 7.86 19.97
CA SER A 292 -3.28 7.68 21.35
C SER A 292 -3.03 6.21 21.67
N ARG A 293 -2.02 5.97 22.50
CA ARG A 293 -1.73 4.65 23.06
C ARG A 293 -2.90 4.17 23.92
N GLU A 294 -3.53 5.08 24.66
CA GLU A 294 -4.63 4.80 25.59
C GLU A 294 -5.85 4.26 24.85
N ASP A 295 -6.22 4.86 23.71
CA ASP A 295 -7.35 4.39 22.92
C ASP A 295 -7.05 3.04 22.25
N ARG A 296 -5.82 2.87 21.72
CA ARG A 296 -5.37 1.57 21.19
C ARG A 296 -5.45 0.47 22.25
N LEU A 297 -5.00 0.76 23.46
CA LEU A 297 -5.02 -0.17 24.58
C LEU A 297 -6.44 -0.47 25.06
N ARG A 298 -7.32 0.54 25.14
CA ARG A 298 -8.75 0.36 25.49
C ARG A 298 -9.41 -0.64 24.54
N ILE A 299 -9.30 -0.41 23.23
CA ILE A 299 -9.88 -1.29 22.20
C ILE A 299 -9.25 -2.68 22.25
N PHE A 300 -7.94 -2.78 22.48
CA PHE A 300 -7.26 -4.06 22.62
C PHE A 300 -7.81 -4.86 23.81
N VAL A 301 -7.94 -4.23 24.99
CA VAL A 301 -8.47 -4.86 26.20
C VAL A 301 -9.91 -5.33 26.00
N GLU A 302 -10.74 -4.50 25.35
CA GLU A 302 -12.16 -4.77 25.14
C GLU A 302 -12.41 -5.90 24.14
N ARG A 303 -11.74 -5.88 22.98
CA ARG A 303 -12.07 -6.77 21.84
C ARG A 303 -11.07 -7.89 21.58
N PHE A 304 -9.80 -7.71 21.92
CA PHE A 304 -8.72 -8.58 21.44
C PHE A 304 -8.00 -9.37 22.54
N LYS A 305 -7.99 -8.87 23.77
CA LYS A 305 -7.25 -9.47 24.89
C LYS A 305 -7.63 -10.93 25.16
N GLN A 306 -8.92 -11.25 25.20
CA GLN A 306 -9.37 -12.62 25.47
C GLN A 306 -8.98 -13.59 24.34
N PRO A 307 -9.29 -13.32 23.05
CA PRO A 307 -8.81 -14.15 21.94
C PRO A 307 -7.29 -14.35 21.92
N VAL A 308 -6.52 -13.27 22.12
CA VAL A 308 -5.05 -13.31 22.13
C VAL A 308 -4.52 -14.14 23.29
N GLN A 309 -5.05 -13.98 24.50
CA GLN A 309 -4.62 -14.75 25.67
C GLN A 309 -4.84 -16.26 25.47
N ARG A 310 -6.02 -16.66 24.96
CA ARG A 310 -6.30 -18.07 24.64
C ARG A 310 -5.33 -18.61 23.59
N GLY A 311 -5.06 -17.82 22.54
CA GLY A 311 -4.12 -18.19 21.48
C GLY A 311 -2.69 -18.39 21.97
N ILE A 312 -2.22 -17.50 22.85
CA ILE A 312 -0.92 -17.61 23.52
C ILE A 312 -0.85 -18.89 24.37
N ASP A 313 -1.87 -19.17 25.16
CA ASP A 313 -1.87 -20.35 26.06
C ASP A 313 -1.91 -21.66 25.28
N ALA A 314 -2.55 -21.69 24.10
CA ALA A 314 -2.46 -22.80 23.16
C ALA A 314 -1.04 -22.89 22.53
N ALA A 315 -0.49 -21.79 22.04
CA ALA A 315 0.83 -21.74 21.41
C ALA A 315 1.99 -22.11 22.37
N LYS A 316 1.84 -21.83 23.68
CA LYS A 316 2.80 -22.28 24.71
C LYS A 316 2.86 -23.79 24.85
N LYS A 317 1.73 -24.48 24.70
CA LYS A 317 1.65 -25.96 24.79
C LYS A 317 2.35 -26.65 23.63
N ASP A 318 2.40 -26.00 22.46
CA ASP A 318 3.09 -26.52 21.28
C ASP A 318 4.62 -26.58 21.47
N GLY A 319 5.17 -25.79 22.42
CA GLY A 319 6.59 -25.81 22.76
C GLY A 319 7.51 -25.30 21.64
N GLY A 320 8.81 -25.58 21.76
CA GLY A 320 9.81 -25.26 20.73
C GLY A 320 9.91 -23.76 20.40
N GLU A 321 10.06 -23.44 19.11
CA GLU A 321 10.17 -22.06 18.64
C GLU A 321 8.86 -21.27 18.80
N ILE A 322 7.71 -21.95 18.61
CA ILE A 322 6.37 -21.37 18.73
C ILE A 322 6.10 -20.95 20.19
N GLY A 323 6.47 -21.81 21.14
CA GLY A 323 6.39 -21.50 22.57
C GLY A 323 7.26 -20.30 22.96
N ARG A 324 8.47 -20.18 22.42
CA ARG A 324 9.35 -19.02 22.67
C ARG A 324 8.78 -17.74 22.06
N ALA A 325 8.31 -17.78 20.81
CA ALA A 325 7.74 -16.61 20.16
C ALA A 325 6.43 -16.14 20.84
N SER A 326 5.59 -17.06 21.31
CA SER A 326 4.39 -16.70 22.09
C SER A 326 4.71 -16.12 23.46
N ALA A 327 5.85 -16.49 24.06
CA ALA A 327 6.34 -15.86 25.29
C ALA A 327 6.74 -14.40 25.07
N SER A 328 7.26 -14.02 23.89
CA SER A 328 7.51 -12.61 23.54
C SER A 328 6.24 -11.76 23.61
N ILE A 329 5.11 -12.27 23.11
CA ILE A 329 3.82 -11.58 23.22
C ILE A 329 3.39 -11.45 24.68
N SER A 330 3.53 -12.53 25.46
CA SER A 330 3.22 -12.49 26.90
C SER A 330 4.06 -11.45 27.65
N LYS A 331 5.33 -11.26 27.23
CA LYS A 331 6.22 -10.25 27.80
C LYS A 331 5.71 -8.84 27.51
N VAL A 332 5.37 -8.55 26.25
CA VAL A 332 4.81 -7.26 25.82
C VAL A 332 3.53 -6.91 26.60
N LEU A 333 2.63 -7.87 26.80
CA LEU A 333 1.40 -7.66 27.57
C LEU A 333 1.64 -7.41 29.07
N LYS A 334 2.72 -7.95 29.63
CA LYS A 334 3.13 -7.67 31.02
C LYS A 334 3.77 -6.29 31.13
N GLU A 335 4.66 -5.95 30.19
CA GLU A 335 5.30 -4.63 30.10
C GLU A 335 4.24 -3.53 30.01
N SER A 336 3.24 -3.68 29.13
CA SER A 336 2.15 -2.71 28.99
C SER A 336 1.33 -2.54 30.27
N ARG A 337 1.13 -3.61 31.05
CA ARG A 337 0.39 -3.57 32.33
C ARG A 337 1.20 -2.89 33.43
N ASN A 338 2.50 -3.13 33.49
CA ASN A 338 3.37 -2.49 34.48
C ASN A 338 3.45 -0.97 34.25
N GLN A 339 3.43 -0.55 32.98
CA GLN A 339 3.35 0.87 32.59
C GLN A 339 1.97 1.52 32.82
N GLN A 340 0.95 0.76 33.25
CA GLN A 340 -0.37 1.29 33.64
C GLN A 340 -0.52 1.45 35.17
N ALA A 341 0.36 0.87 35.97
CA ALA A 341 0.31 1.02 37.41
C ALA A 341 0.77 2.44 37.77
N PRO A 342 -0.05 3.25 38.47
CA PRO A 342 0.39 4.56 38.93
C PRO A 342 1.55 4.34 39.93
N SER A 343 2.66 5.01 39.67
CA SER A 343 3.70 5.29 40.68
C SER A 343 3.20 6.29 41.70
#